data_AF-A0A067BRU5-F1
#
_entry.id   AF-A0A067BRU5-F1
#
_cell.length_a   1.000
_cell.length_b   1.000
_cell.length_c   1.000
_cell.angle_alpha   90.00
_cell.angle_beta   90.00
_cell.angle_gamma   90.00
#
_symmetry.space_group_name_H-M   'P 1'
#
loop_
_entity.id
_entity.type
_entity.pdbx_description
1 polymer ?
#
loop_
_entity_poly.entity_id
_entity_poly.type
_entity_poly.pdbx_seq_one_letter_code
_entity_poly.pdbx_strand_id
1 'polypeptide(L)'
;MVDVAHMDDDAAMAFCDALQANTTLDTLVLSRVDNLMGFRGRTLPTSLRHFEWNACFHDPNVDDATINHLAMAVGPTKLHHFGCSVFGKLAQCMAAAPMLAQLTCLEVHALPAAGVEALIAGLSTVPALTTLGLEHCAIAKDDAAVQLMAALATSCTRLSRLQLKEHAMYHDGVAAVLTGALRLPQLTWLDVSPRFNAMALPNLLYILMELVAAGRHARELHLKTAMRQITINGDRSPLGDDKEHKRAVLRALAMIHDPTSSPMW
;
A
#
# COMPACT_ATOMS: atom_id res chain seq x y z
N MET A 1 -35.24 9.51 -0.52
CA MET A 1 -33.97 8.74 -0.58
C MET A 1 -32.87 9.78 -0.59
N VAL A 2 -32.26 10.06 0.56
CA VAL A 2 -31.25 11.11 0.69
C VAL A 2 -29.93 10.50 0.24
N ASP A 3 -29.36 11.07 -0.82
CA ASP A 3 -28.00 10.75 -1.24
C ASP A 3 -27.05 11.26 -0.15
N VAL A 4 -26.51 10.33 0.65
CA VAL A 4 -25.59 10.63 1.75
C VAL A 4 -24.24 11.17 1.22
N ALA A 5 -24.04 11.20 -0.10
CA ALA A 5 -22.85 11.78 -0.72
C ALA A 5 -22.81 13.33 -0.66
N HIS A 6 -23.93 14.02 -0.38
CA HIS A 6 -23.95 15.47 -0.21
C HIS A 6 -24.61 15.85 1.12
N MET A 7 -23.79 15.92 2.18
CA MET A 7 -24.17 16.60 3.41
C MET A 7 -23.99 18.11 3.22
N ASP A 8 -25.01 18.89 3.60
CA ASP A 8 -24.82 20.31 3.83
C ASP A 8 -23.95 20.54 5.08
N ASP A 9 -23.52 21.78 5.30
CA ASP A 9 -22.61 22.11 6.40
C ASP A 9 -23.19 21.77 7.77
N ASP A 10 -24.49 21.97 7.99
CA ASP A 10 -25.15 21.68 9.26
C ASP A 10 -25.21 20.17 9.53
N ALA A 11 -25.55 19.37 8.51
CA ALA A 11 -25.53 17.92 8.60
C ALA A 11 -24.11 17.38 8.83
N ALA A 12 -23.11 17.94 8.16
CA ALA A 12 -21.70 17.56 8.38
C ALA A 12 -21.24 17.90 9.80
N MET A 13 -21.64 19.05 10.34
CA MET A 13 -21.35 19.45 11.73
C MET A 13 -22.01 18.50 12.73
N ALA A 14 -23.31 18.24 12.56
CA ALA A 14 -24.06 17.32 13.42
C ALA A 14 -23.50 15.89 13.37
N PHE A 15 -23.06 15.44 12.20
CA PHE A 15 -22.40 14.15 12.03
C PHE A 15 -21.08 14.09 12.82
N CYS A 16 -20.24 15.12 12.71
CA CYS A 16 -18.97 15.15 13.46
C CYS A 16 -19.19 15.26 14.98
N ASP A 17 -20.22 16.00 15.44
CA ASP A 17 -20.64 16.03 16.85
C ASP A 17 -21.08 14.65 17.34
N ALA A 18 -21.90 13.96 16.54
CA ALA A 18 -22.38 12.62 16.86
C ALA A 18 -21.22 11.60 16.92
N LEU A 19 -20.25 11.71 16.01
CA LEU A 19 -19.02 10.90 16.09
C LEU A 19 -18.27 11.20 17.38
N GLN A 20 -17.98 12.46 17.70
CA GLN A 20 -17.22 12.81 18.90
C GLN A 20 -17.89 12.33 20.20
N ALA A 21 -19.21 12.40 20.28
CA ALA A 21 -19.99 11.95 21.44
C ALA A 21 -20.09 10.41 21.54
N ASN A 22 -19.75 9.68 20.48
CA ASN A 22 -19.85 8.23 20.46
C ASN A 22 -18.73 7.58 21.28
N THR A 23 -19.09 6.64 22.16
CA THR A 23 -18.15 5.96 23.06
C THR A 23 -18.00 4.47 22.75
N THR A 24 -18.74 3.95 21.78
CA THR A 24 -18.80 2.51 21.47
C THR A 24 -18.37 2.19 20.04
N LEU A 25 -18.27 3.18 19.17
CA LEU A 25 -17.89 3.00 17.77
C LEU A 25 -16.45 2.51 17.69
N ASP A 26 -16.28 1.31 17.16
CA ASP A 26 -14.98 0.64 17.02
C ASP A 26 -14.44 0.72 15.59
N THR A 27 -15.33 0.73 14.60
CA THR A 27 -15.02 0.72 13.17
C THR A 27 -15.75 1.87 12.47
N LEU A 28 -15.02 2.64 11.67
CA LEU A 28 -15.55 3.72 10.83
C LEU A 28 -14.94 3.62 9.43
N VAL A 29 -15.80 3.55 8.41
CA VAL A 29 -15.39 3.56 7.01
C VAL A 29 -16.13 4.68 6.31
N LEU A 30 -15.37 5.61 5.75
CA LEU A 30 -15.86 6.78 5.03
C LEU A 30 -15.35 6.72 3.60
N SER A 31 -16.24 6.41 2.68
CA SER A 31 -15.95 6.33 1.25
C SER A 31 -16.72 7.41 0.51
N ARG A 32 -16.01 8.25 -0.25
CA ARG A 32 -16.63 9.31 -1.07
C ARG A 32 -17.50 10.28 -0.27
N VAL A 33 -17.06 10.61 0.95
CA VAL A 33 -17.74 11.60 1.79
C VAL A 33 -16.99 12.91 1.65
N ASP A 34 -17.61 13.82 0.90
CA ASP A 34 -17.13 15.19 0.75
C ASP A 34 -17.56 16.03 1.97
N ASN A 35 -17.02 17.25 2.14
CA ASN A 35 -17.42 18.22 3.17
C ASN A 35 -17.13 17.91 4.65
N LEU A 36 -16.41 16.83 4.98
CA LEU A 36 -16.01 16.59 6.38
C LEU A 36 -14.83 17.45 6.83
N MET A 37 -14.02 18.00 5.91
CA MET A 37 -12.94 18.96 6.20
C MET A 37 -12.05 18.55 7.40
N GLY A 38 -11.73 17.26 7.48
CA GLY A 38 -10.94 16.68 8.57
C GLY A 38 -11.67 16.64 9.92
N PHE A 39 -12.99 16.45 9.91
CA PHE A 39 -13.86 16.49 11.08
C PHE A 39 -13.98 17.88 11.73
N ARG A 40 -13.58 18.94 11.01
CA ARG A 40 -13.75 20.35 11.43
C ARG A 40 -13.23 20.63 12.85
N GLY A 41 -12.09 20.01 13.18
CA GLY A 41 -11.41 20.16 14.47
C GLY A 41 -11.97 19.30 15.62
N ARG A 42 -12.97 18.45 15.38
CA ARG A 42 -13.51 17.52 16.37
C ARG A 42 -12.68 16.24 16.47
N THR A 43 -12.68 15.62 17.64
CA THR A 43 -11.98 14.34 17.85
C THR A 43 -12.84 13.15 17.48
N LEU A 44 -12.22 12.10 16.93
CA LEU A 44 -12.89 10.81 16.78
C LEU A 44 -12.99 10.08 18.13
N PRO A 45 -13.93 9.13 18.27
CA PRO A 45 -14.05 8.27 19.45
C PRO A 45 -12.74 7.59 19.84
N THR A 46 -12.42 7.58 21.13
CA THR A 46 -11.27 6.82 21.66
C THR A 46 -11.50 5.31 21.66
N SER A 47 -12.74 4.87 21.49
CA SER A 47 -13.10 3.46 21.24
C SER A 47 -12.71 2.98 19.84
N LEU A 48 -12.46 3.90 18.89
CA LEU A 48 -12.18 3.57 17.50
C LEU A 48 -10.85 2.80 17.38
N ARG A 49 -10.89 1.70 16.62
CA ARG A 49 -9.74 0.80 16.35
C ARG A 49 -9.47 0.64 14.86
N HIS A 50 -10.51 0.74 14.04
CA HIS A 50 -10.41 0.68 12.59
C HIS A 50 -11.00 1.95 11.98
N PHE A 51 -10.19 2.64 11.19
CA PHE A 51 -10.64 3.81 10.46
C PHE A 51 -10.16 3.76 9.01
N GLU A 52 -11.09 3.83 8.07
CA GLU A 52 -10.78 3.98 6.65
C GLU A 52 -11.39 5.28 6.15
N TRP A 53 -10.55 6.14 5.59
CA TRP A 53 -10.96 7.38 4.95
C TRP A 53 -10.45 7.45 3.52
N ASN A 54 -11.34 7.11 2.60
CA ASN A 54 -11.07 7.21 1.18
C ASN A 54 -11.64 8.54 0.67
N ALA A 55 -10.91 9.62 0.94
CA ALA A 55 -11.15 10.90 0.29
C ALA A 55 -11.04 10.67 -1.22
N CYS A 56 -12.06 11.09 -1.97
CA CYS A 56 -12.24 10.79 -3.39
C CYS A 56 -10.92 10.79 -4.18
N PHE A 57 -10.72 9.75 -4.99
CA PHE A 57 -9.64 9.66 -5.97
C PHE A 57 -9.57 10.99 -6.74
N HIS A 58 -8.47 11.72 -6.57
CA HIS A 58 -8.22 13.03 -7.18
C HIS A 58 -8.92 14.26 -6.59
N ASP A 59 -9.42 14.23 -5.34
CA ASP A 59 -10.00 15.45 -4.75
C ASP A 59 -8.92 16.55 -4.61
N PRO A 60 -9.00 17.64 -5.40
CA PRO A 60 -8.06 18.75 -5.32
C PRO A 60 -8.20 19.56 -4.02
N ASN A 61 -9.20 19.25 -3.17
CA ASN A 61 -9.57 20.06 -2.01
C ASN A 61 -8.97 19.61 -0.68
N VAL A 62 -8.10 18.59 -0.62
CA VAL A 62 -7.43 18.27 0.65
C VAL A 62 -6.26 19.22 0.90
N ASP A 63 -6.60 20.39 1.42
CA ASP A 63 -5.68 21.42 1.87
C ASP A 63 -5.02 21.07 3.22
N ASP A 64 -4.03 21.86 3.61
CA ASP A 64 -3.27 21.61 4.84
C ASP A 64 -4.14 21.82 6.10
N ALA A 65 -5.18 22.66 6.03
CA ALA A 65 -6.14 22.83 7.12
C ALA A 65 -6.93 21.54 7.36
N THR A 66 -7.41 20.89 6.30
CA THR A 66 -8.10 19.60 6.35
C THR A 66 -7.20 18.51 6.92
N ILE A 67 -5.92 18.46 6.51
CA ILE A 67 -4.94 17.51 7.07
C ILE A 67 -4.72 17.75 8.57
N ASN A 68 -4.58 19.01 8.99
CA ASN A 68 -4.40 19.34 10.41
C ASN A 68 -5.63 18.99 11.25
N HIS A 69 -6.84 19.26 10.76
CA HIS A 69 -8.06 18.84 11.43
C HIS A 69 -8.14 17.32 11.55
N LEU A 70 -7.84 16.58 10.46
CA LEU A 70 -7.77 15.12 10.50
C LEU A 70 -6.76 14.64 11.55
N ALA A 71 -5.57 15.25 11.59
CA ALA A 71 -4.53 14.91 12.56
C ALA A 71 -5.00 15.08 14.00
N MET A 72 -5.70 16.17 14.30
CA MET A 72 -6.35 16.38 15.60
C MET A 72 -7.45 15.36 15.87
N ALA A 73 -8.19 14.99 14.83
CA ALA A 73 -9.30 14.05 14.95
C ALA A 73 -8.82 12.64 15.32
N VAL A 74 -7.79 12.15 14.64
CA VAL A 74 -7.25 10.79 14.82
C VAL A 74 -6.23 10.70 15.96
N GLY A 75 -5.55 11.80 16.32
CA GLY A 75 -4.47 11.80 17.31
C GLY A 75 -4.78 11.11 18.65
N PRO A 76 -5.93 11.40 19.29
CA PRO A 76 -6.31 10.79 20.57
C PRO A 76 -6.74 9.31 20.50
N THR A 77 -6.90 8.76 19.30
CA THR A 77 -7.42 7.40 19.11
C THR A 77 -6.36 6.34 19.37
N LYS A 78 -6.79 5.07 19.46
CA LYS A 78 -5.91 3.90 19.50
C LYS A 78 -6.12 3.00 18.30
N LEU A 79 -6.03 3.59 17.10
CA LEU A 79 -6.22 2.86 15.86
C LEU A 79 -5.18 1.76 15.72
N HIS A 80 -5.66 0.56 15.42
CA HIS A 80 -4.85 -0.56 14.94
C HIS A 80 -4.75 -0.56 13.43
N HIS A 81 -5.81 -0.09 12.76
CA HIS A 81 -5.90 0.00 11.31
C HIS A 81 -6.28 1.41 10.88
N PHE A 82 -5.52 1.95 9.93
CA PHE A 82 -5.79 3.22 9.29
C PHE A 82 -5.63 3.12 7.77
N GLY A 83 -6.70 3.37 7.03
CA GLY A 83 -6.71 3.46 5.58
C GLY A 83 -6.86 4.91 5.13
N CYS A 84 -6.00 5.43 4.25
CA CYS A 84 -6.13 6.79 3.73
C CYS A 84 -5.38 7.04 2.42
N SER A 85 -5.64 8.17 1.75
CA SER A 85 -4.87 8.62 0.58
C SER A 85 -3.83 9.70 0.90
N VAL A 86 -3.76 10.15 2.16
CA VAL A 86 -3.02 11.37 2.56
C VAL A 86 -1.95 11.14 3.63
N PHE A 87 -1.58 9.87 3.88
CA PHE A 87 -0.65 9.49 4.94
C PHE A 87 0.63 10.33 4.97
N GLY A 88 1.26 10.56 3.82
CA GLY A 88 2.53 11.30 3.76
C GLY A 88 2.45 12.73 4.30
N LYS A 89 1.31 13.41 4.11
CA LYS A 89 1.06 14.73 4.71
C LYS A 89 0.70 14.59 6.20
N LEU A 90 -0.17 13.64 6.53
CA LEU A 90 -0.61 13.39 7.91
C LEU A 90 0.57 13.07 8.85
N ALA A 91 1.56 12.32 8.36
CA ALA A 91 2.77 11.96 9.11
C ALA A 91 3.62 13.17 9.53
N GLN A 92 3.44 14.32 8.87
CA GLN A 92 4.14 15.56 9.22
C GLN A 92 3.43 16.33 10.35
N CYS A 93 2.19 15.96 10.68
CA CYS A 93 1.40 16.63 11.71
C CYS A 93 1.64 15.99 13.08
N MET A 94 2.20 16.76 14.01
CA MET A 94 2.46 16.30 15.39
C MET A 94 1.21 15.79 16.11
N ALA A 95 0.03 16.33 15.80
CA ALA A 95 -1.22 15.91 16.42
C ALA A 95 -1.55 14.43 16.14
N ALA A 96 -1.14 13.88 14.99
CA ALA A 96 -1.36 12.47 14.64
C ALA A 96 -0.32 11.52 15.27
N ALA A 97 0.80 12.05 15.77
CA ALA A 97 1.94 11.23 16.21
C ALA A 97 1.59 10.14 17.24
N PRO A 98 0.75 10.38 18.28
CA PRO A 98 0.40 9.34 19.24
C PRO A 98 -0.32 8.16 18.59
N MET A 99 -1.20 8.42 17.62
CA MET A 99 -1.91 7.39 16.86
C MET A 99 -0.95 6.63 15.93
N LEU A 100 -0.11 7.36 15.18
CA LEU A 100 0.81 6.75 14.23
C LEU A 100 1.85 5.84 14.91
N ALA A 101 2.37 6.24 16.08
CA ALA A 101 3.40 5.48 16.80
C ALA A 101 2.95 4.06 17.23
N GLN A 102 1.64 3.84 17.38
CA GLN A 102 1.05 2.56 17.77
C GLN A 102 0.32 1.84 16.62
N LEU A 103 0.27 2.44 15.44
CA LEU A 103 -0.47 1.90 14.30
C LEU A 103 0.18 0.60 13.80
N THR A 104 -0.63 -0.46 13.70
CA THR A 104 -0.16 -1.79 13.28
C THR A 104 -0.48 -2.11 11.82
N CYS A 105 -1.50 -1.48 11.25
CA CYS A 105 -1.93 -1.68 9.87
C CYS A 105 -2.19 -0.34 9.19
N LEU A 106 -1.51 -0.12 8.07
CA LEU A 106 -1.63 1.07 7.24
C LEU A 106 -1.99 0.64 5.84
N GLU A 107 -3.08 1.19 5.30
CA GLU A 107 -3.44 1.07 3.90
C GLU A 107 -3.40 2.44 3.24
N VAL A 108 -2.61 2.57 2.18
CA VAL A 108 -2.53 3.80 1.40
C VAL A 108 -3.10 3.55 0.02
N HIS A 109 -4.09 4.36 -0.34
CA HIS A 109 -4.86 4.20 -1.58
C HIS A 109 -4.64 5.39 -2.51
N ALA A 110 -4.47 5.13 -3.80
CA ALA A 110 -4.44 6.15 -4.86
C ALA A 110 -3.49 7.32 -4.65
N LEU A 111 -2.32 7.05 -4.09
CA LEU A 111 -1.30 8.07 -3.87
C LEU A 111 -0.70 8.54 -5.22
N PRO A 112 -0.84 9.81 -5.59
CA PRO A 112 -0.20 10.35 -6.79
C PRO A 112 1.32 10.44 -6.60
N ALA A 113 2.07 10.58 -7.69
CA ALA A 113 3.53 10.59 -7.66
C ALA A 113 4.12 11.64 -6.69
N ALA A 114 3.51 12.83 -6.62
CA ALA A 114 3.93 13.91 -5.72
C ALA A 114 3.81 13.56 -4.23
N GLY A 115 2.99 12.57 -3.88
CA GLY A 115 2.82 12.11 -2.50
C GLY A 115 3.78 10.98 -2.08
N VAL A 116 4.46 10.34 -3.03
CA VAL A 116 5.29 9.15 -2.76
C VAL A 116 6.48 9.47 -1.86
N GLU A 117 7.15 10.60 -2.10
CA GLU A 117 8.27 11.04 -1.25
C GLU A 117 7.82 11.27 0.20
N ALA A 118 6.68 11.96 0.37
CA ALA A 118 6.11 12.21 1.69
C ALA A 118 5.67 10.90 2.39
N LEU A 119 5.13 9.93 1.64
CA LEU A 119 4.84 8.58 2.17
C LEU A 119 6.13 7.93 2.71
N ILE A 120 7.20 7.91 1.91
CA ILE A 120 8.47 7.27 2.29
C ILE A 120 9.06 7.93 3.54
N ALA A 121 9.10 9.27 3.59
CA ALA A 121 9.56 10.01 4.76
C ALA A 121 8.71 9.72 6.02
N GLY A 122 7.39 9.61 5.83
CA GLY A 122 6.43 9.37 6.89
C GLY A 122 6.52 7.99 7.54
N LEU A 123 7.12 6.98 6.89
CA LEU A 123 7.23 5.61 7.45
C LEU A 123 7.98 5.56 8.79
N SER A 124 8.87 6.52 9.04
CA SER A 124 9.55 6.70 10.33
C SER A 124 8.60 6.94 11.52
N THR A 125 7.37 7.40 11.24
CA THR A 125 6.36 7.72 12.26
C THR A 125 5.49 6.51 12.66
N VAL A 126 5.61 5.39 11.96
CA VAL A 126 4.83 4.16 12.19
C VAL A 126 5.72 2.94 12.52
N PRO A 127 6.58 3.01 13.54
CA PRO A 127 7.54 1.93 13.84
C PRO A 127 6.89 0.62 14.32
N ALA A 128 5.63 0.66 14.74
CA ALA A 128 4.87 -0.51 15.19
C ALA A 128 4.23 -1.30 14.04
N LEU A 129 4.38 -0.85 12.79
CA LEU A 129 3.65 -1.39 11.64
C LEU A 129 4.00 -2.86 11.38
N THR A 130 2.97 -3.70 11.33
CA THR A 130 3.08 -5.13 10.97
C THR A 130 2.52 -5.42 9.58
N THR A 131 1.64 -4.55 9.08
CA THR A 131 1.00 -4.66 7.76
C THR A 131 1.02 -3.32 7.03
N LEU A 132 1.51 -3.33 5.79
CA LEU A 132 1.45 -2.20 4.88
C LEU A 132 0.80 -2.62 3.56
N GLY A 133 -0.28 -1.94 3.19
CA GLY A 133 -0.88 -2.02 1.87
C GLY A 133 -0.70 -0.71 1.10
N LEU A 134 -0.18 -0.78 -0.12
CA LEU A 134 -0.14 0.31 -1.08
C LEU A 134 -0.93 -0.14 -2.31
N GLU A 135 -2.06 0.51 -2.56
CA GLU A 135 -2.96 0.19 -3.67
C GLU A 135 -3.13 1.40 -4.59
N HIS A 136 -2.96 1.20 -5.89
CA HIS A 136 -3.02 2.28 -6.88
C HIS A 136 -2.05 3.45 -6.60
N CYS A 137 -0.98 3.21 -5.84
CA CYS A 137 0.05 4.21 -5.57
C CYS A 137 1.05 4.31 -6.74
N ALA A 138 1.43 5.53 -7.10
CA ALA A 138 2.35 5.81 -8.20
C ALA A 138 3.84 5.54 -7.86
N ILE A 139 4.14 4.40 -7.24
CA ILE A 139 5.49 3.96 -6.80
C ILE A 139 6.40 3.49 -7.95
N ALA A 140 6.01 3.74 -9.20
CA ALA A 140 6.70 3.25 -10.39
C ALA A 140 7.71 4.23 -11.00
N LYS A 141 7.81 5.44 -10.46
CA LYS A 141 8.76 6.45 -10.93
C LYS A 141 10.07 6.35 -10.15
N ASP A 142 11.17 6.59 -10.84
CA ASP A 142 12.50 6.77 -10.26
C ASP A 142 12.93 5.61 -9.35
N ASP A 143 13.84 5.87 -8.41
CA ASP A 143 14.29 4.92 -7.38
C ASP A 143 13.27 4.73 -6.25
N ALA A 144 11.99 5.08 -6.44
CA ALA A 144 10.98 5.08 -5.37
C ALA A 144 10.81 3.71 -4.72
N ALA A 145 10.86 2.61 -5.50
CA ALA A 145 10.82 1.25 -4.97
C ALA A 145 12.02 0.96 -4.05
N VAL A 146 13.22 1.38 -4.45
CA VAL A 146 14.45 1.21 -3.66
C VAL A 146 14.36 2.01 -2.36
N GLN A 147 13.93 3.28 -2.45
CA GLN A 147 13.79 4.16 -1.30
C GLN A 147 12.71 3.68 -0.33
N LEU A 148 11.58 3.20 -0.85
CA LEU A 148 10.52 2.58 -0.06
C LEU A 148 11.07 1.40 0.75
N MET A 149 11.75 0.45 0.09
CA MET A 149 12.30 -0.71 0.78
C MET A 149 13.39 -0.34 1.80
N ALA A 150 14.21 0.65 1.49
CA ALA A 150 15.21 1.15 2.43
C ALA A 150 14.54 1.76 3.69
N ALA A 151 13.50 2.56 3.51
CA ALA A 151 12.75 3.16 4.62
C ALA A 151 12.01 2.10 5.47
N LEU A 152 11.41 1.08 4.83
CA LEU A 152 10.76 -0.02 5.54
C LEU A 152 11.76 -0.83 6.37
N ALA A 153 12.94 -1.11 5.82
CA ALA A 153 13.98 -1.86 6.52
C ALA A 153 14.54 -1.13 7.75
N THR A 154 14.57 0.21 7.73
CA THR A 154 15.08 1.01 8.86
C THR A 154 14.00 1.35 9.87
N SER A 155 12.79 1.65 9.41
CA SER A 155 11.73 2.24 10.24
C SER A 155 10.67 1.22 10.67
N CYS A 156 10.37 0.24 9.83
CA CYS A 156 9.24 -0.69 10.00
C CYS A 156 9.75 -2.13 10.19
N THR A 157 10.67 -2.34 11.14
CA THR A 157 11.35 -3.65 11.33
C THR A 157 10.44 -4.80 11.74
N ARG A 158 9.21 -4.50 12.20
CA ARG A 158 8.16 -5.46 12.56
C ARG A 158 7.25 -5.85 11.40
N LEU A 159 7.47 -5.27 10.21
CA LEU A 159 6.61 -5.51 9.07
C LEU A 159 6.64 -6.99 8.67
N SER A 160 5.47 -7.63 8.72
CA SER A 160 5.28 -9.04 8.40
C SER A 160 4.50 -9.27 7.12
N ARG A 161 3.71 -8.27 6.70
CA ARG A 161 2.89 -8.28 5.50
C ARG A 161 3.09 -7.00 4.70
N LEU A 162 3.54 -7.16 3.46
CA LEU A 162 3.67 -6.06 2.49
C LEU A 162 2.83 -6.37 1.25
N GLN A 163 1.91 -5.47 0.91
CA GLN A 163 1.05 -5.59 -0.25
C GLN A 163 1.24 -4.38 -1.15
N LEU A 164 1.79 -4.58 -2.34
CA LEU A 164 1.89 -3.58 -3.40
C LEU A 164 0.98 -4.03 -4.55
N LYS A 165 -0.21 -3.44 -4.65
CA LYS A 165 -1.21 -3.79 -5.66
C LYS A 165 -1.45 -2.68 -6.65
N GLU A 166 -1.76 -3.08 -7.87
CA GLU A 166 -2.18 -2.17 -8.94
C GLU A 166 -1.17 -1.04 -9.21
N HIS A 167 0.12 -1.33 -8.96
CA HIS A 167 1.21 -0.42 -9.25
C HIS A 167 1.62 -0.50 -10.72
N ALA A 168 2.26 0.56 -11.22
CA ALA A 168 2.76 0.60 -12.60
C ALA A 168 4.24 0.17 -12.73
N MET A 169 4.88 -0.36 -11.67
CA MET A 169 6.29 -0.80 -11.74
C MET A 169 6.49 -1.84 -12.85
N TYR A 170 7.61 -1.70 -13.57
CA TYR A 170 8.11 -2.71 -14.50
C TYR A 170 9.06 -3.68 -13.77
N HIS A 171 9.77 -4.55 -14.52
CA HIS A 171 10.61 -5.59 -13.91
C HIS A 171 11.68 -5.04 -12.96
N ASP A 172 12.34 -3.92 -13.27
CA ASP A 172 13.37 -3.33 -12.38
C ASP A 172 12.80 -2.89 -11.02
N GLY A 173 11.63 -2.26 -11.02
CA GLY A 173 10.96 -1.86 -9.77
C GLY A 173 10.51 -3.07 -8.94
N VAL A 174 10.00 -4.11 -9.60
CA VAL A 174 9.66 -5.37 -8.93
C VAL A 174 10.91 -6.05 -8.37
N ALA A 175 12.02 -6.08 -9.12
CA ALA A 175 13.31 -6.61 -8.66
C ALA A 175 13.81 -5.88 -7.41
N ALA A 176 13.69 -4.55 -7.38
CA ALA A 176 14.06 -3.74 -6.23
C ALA A 176 13.25 -4.10 -4.99
N VAL A 177 11.93 -4.35 -5.13
CA VAL A 177 11.10 -4.78 -4.01
C VAL A 177 11.46 -6.18 -3.54
N LEU A 178 11.62 -7.13 -4.46
CA LEU A 178 11.99 -8.52 -4.13
C LEU A 178 13.35 -8.58 -3.43
N THR A 179 14.33 -7.82 -3.89
CA THR A 179 15.65 -7.71 -3.25
C THR A 179 15.56 -7.03 -1.89
N GLY A 180 14.80 -5.94 -1.80
CA GLY A 180 14.58 -5.21 -0.56
C GLY A 180 13.85 -6.03 0.51
N ALA A 181 13.00 -6.97 0.11
CA ALA A 181 12.22 -7.82 1.01
C ALA A 181 13.12 -8.69 1.90
N LEU A 182 14.29 -9.07 1.40
CA LEU A 182 15.31 -9.83 2.15
C LEU A 182 15.86 -9.06 3.36
N ARG A 183 15.69 -7.73 3.39
CA ARG A 183 16.10 -6.85 4.49
C ARG A 183 15.01 -6.67 5.54
N LEU A 184 13.83 -7.26 5.33
CA LEU A 184 12.70 -7.20 6.26
C LEU A 184 12.63 -8.51 7.06
N PRO A 185 13.13 -8.55 8.30
CA PRO A 185 13.40 -9.81 9.01
C PRO A 185 12.14 -10.57 9.42
N GLN A 186 10.99 -9.89 9.51
CA GLN A 186 9.71 -10.49 9.93
C GLN A 186 8.76 -10.73 8.75
N LEU A 187 9.17 -10.41 7.52
CA LEU A 187 8.31 -10.49 6.35
C LEU A 187 7.97 -11.95 6.03
N THR A 188 6.69 -12.29 6.18
CA THR A 188 6.16 -13.62 5.86
C THR A 188 5.23 -13.60 4.68
N TRP A 189 4.67 -12.44 4.33
CA TRP A 189 3.70 -12.28 3.26
C TRP A 189 4.07 -11.10 2.37
N LEU A 190 4.24 -11.35 1.07
CA LEU A 190 4.60 -10.34 0.07
C LEU A 190 3.70 -10.46 -1.16
N ASP A 191 3.04 -9.38 -1.54
CA ASP A 191 2.39 -9.24 -2.85
C ASP A 191 2.99 -8.06 -3.59
N VAL A 192 3.50 -8.33 -4.79
CA VAL A 192 4.12 -7.35 -5.70
C VAL A 192 3.47 -7.43 -7.07
N SER A 193 2.17 -7.71 -7.10
CA SER A 193 1.40 -7.85 -8.33
C SER A 193 1.21 -6.48 -9.02
N PRO A 194 1.83 -6.26 -10.18
CA PRO A 194 1.61 -5.05 -10.97
C PRO A 194 0.18 -4.98 -11.50
N ARG A 195 -0.26 -3.78 -11.84
CA ARG A 195 -1.52 -3.55 -12.56
C ARG A 195 -1.59 -4.38 -13.83
N PHE A 196 -2.80 -4.78 -14.21
CA PHE A 196 -3.04 -5.52 -15.44
C PHE A 196 -2.36 -4.81 -16.62
N ASN A 197 -1.51 -5.54 -17.38
CA ASN A 197 -0.69 -5.11 -18.53
C ASN A 197 0.71 -4.50 -18.25
N ALA A 198 1.06 -4.19 -17.01
CA ALA A 198 2.35 -3.56 -16.71
C ALA A 198 3.52 -4.54 -16.84
N MET A 199 3.33 -5.82 -16.50
CA MET A 199 4.38 -6.84 -16.64
C MET A 199 3.84 -8.10 -17.32
N ALA A 200 4.56 -8.57 -18.34
CA ALA A 200 4.26 -9.80 -19.07
C ALA A 200 5.12 -10.97 -18.56
N LEU A 201 4.73 -12.21 -18.89
CA LEU A 201 5.47 -13.40 -18.45
C LEU A 201 6.97 -13.39 -18.80
N PRO A 202 7.40 -12.98 -20.01
CA PRO A 202 8.82 -12.91 -20.33
C PRO A 202 9.62 -11.97 -19.43
N ASN A 203 8.97 -10.97 -18.84
CA ASN A 203 9.63 -10.06 -17.93
C ASN A 203 10.06 -10.74 -16.62
N LEU A 204 9.44 -11.85 -16.24
CA LEU A 204 9.86 -12.63 -15.07
C LEU A 204 11.27 -13.19 -15.23
N LEU A 205 11.72 -13.42 -16.47
CA LEU A 205 13.07 -13.94 -16.72
C LEU A 205 14.16 -12.99 -16.20
N TYR A 206 13.90 -11.68 -16.19
CA TYR A 206 14.86 -10.69 -15.69
C TYR A 206 14.95 -10.65 -14.17
N ILE A 207 14.01 -11.28 -13.46
CA ILE A 207 13.91 -11.20 -11.99
C ILE A 207 13.86 -12.57 -11.31
N LEU A 208 14.25 -13.64 -12.01
CA LEU A 208 14.13 -15.01 -11.48
C LEU A 208 14.94 -15.20 -10.20
N MET A 209 16.11 -14.60 -10.12
CA MET A 209 16.99 -14.76 -8.97
C MET A 209 16.42 -14.08 -7.72
N GLU A 210 15.92 -12.86 -7.91
CA GLU A 210 15.26 -12.07 -6.87
C GLU A 210 13.96 -12.74 -6.44
N LEU A 211 13.19 -13.31 -7.38
CA LEU A 211 11.98 -14.07 -7.11
C LEU A 211 12.27 -15.31 -6.26
N VAL A 212 13.30 -16.08 -6.62
CA VAL A 212 13.70 -17.26 -5.86
C VAL A 212 14.17 -16.88 -4.46
N ALA A 213 15.00 -15.84 -4.34
CA ALA A 213 15.50 -15.37 -3.05
C ALA A 213 14.35 -14.90 -2.15
N ALA A 214 13.45 -14.05 -2.67
CA ALA A 214 12.29 -13.57 -1.93
C ALA A 214 11.32 -14.71 -1.57
N GLY A 215 11.14 -15.69 -2.45
CA GLY A 215 10.30 -16.87 -2.19
C GLY A 215 10.86 -17.81 -1.13
N ARG A 216 12.18 -17.83 -0.93
CA ARG A 216 12.82 -18.56 0.19
C ARG A 216 12.72 -17.79 1.51
N HIS A 217 12.59 -16.47 1.45
CA HIS A 217 12.51 -15.59 2.61
C HIS A 217 11.08 -15.46 3.14
N ALA A 218 10.11 -15.24 2.26
CA ALA A 218 8.69 -15.09 2.61
C ALA A 218 7.95 -16.43 2.54
N ARG A 219 6.98 -16.63 3.46
CA ARG A 219 6.11 -17.81 3.47
C ARG A 219 5.09 -17.80 2.34
N GLU A 220 4.59 -16.62 1.99
CA GLU A 220 3.62 -16.40 0.93
C GLU A 220 4.13 -15.28 0.01
N LEU A 221 4.28 -15.60 -1.28
CA LEU A 221 4.73 -14.67 -2.31
C LEU A 221 3.73 -14.64 -3.47
N HIS A 222 3.17 -13.47 -3.72
CA HIS A 222 2.17 -13.22 -4.75
C HIS A 222 2.76 -12.33 -5.83
N LEU A 223 2.73 -12.82 -7.08
CA LEU A 223 3.14 -12.05 -8.25
C LEU A 223 2.26 -12.44 -9.43
N LYS A 224 1.41 -11.52 -9.88
CA LYS A 224 0.57 -11.69 -11.06
C LYS A 224 1.25 -11.10 -12.29
N THR A 225 1.20 -11.81 -13.40
CA THR A 225 1.64 -11.30 -14.72
C THR A 225 0.49 -11.37 -15.72
N ALA A 226 0.44 -10.43 -16.66
CA ALA A 226 -0.49 -10.51 -17.76
C ALA A 226 0.05 -11.44 -18.86
N MET A 227 -0.78 -12.36 -19.36
CA MET A 227 -0.52 -12.97 -20.67
C MET A 227 -0.96 -11.99 -21.75
N ARG A 228 -0.02 -11.28 -22.39
CA ARG A 228 -0.35 -10.52 -23.60
C ARG A 228 -0.59 -11.51 -24.74
N GLN A 229 -1.81 -11.56 -25.27
CA GLN A 229 -1.99 -11.89 -26.69
C GLN A 229 -1.44 -10.69 -27.46
N ILE A 230 -0.34 -10.86 -28.19
CA ILE A 230 0.15 -9.83 -29.10
C ILE A 230 -0.77 -9.87 -30.32
N THR A 231 -1.66 -8.88 -30.44
CA THR A 231 -2.44 -8.67 -31.66
C THR A 231 -1.63 -7.77 -32.58
N ILE A 232 -1.05 -8.33 -33.65
CA ILE A 232 -0.42 -7.55 -34.72
C ILE A 232 -1.41 -7.52 -35.88
N ASN A 233 -1.81 -6.31 -36.32
CA ASN A 233 -2.70 -6.10 -37.48
C ASN A 233 -4.08 -6.79 -37.43
N GLY A 234 -4.73 -6.84 -36.25
CA GLY A 234 -6.07 -7.42 -36.12
C GLY A 234 -6.12 -8.95 -36.25
N ASP A 235 -4.99 -9.58 -36.55
CA ASP A 235 -4.85 -11.03 -36.53
C ASP A 235 -4.31 -11.47 -35.17
N ARG A 236 -4.99 -12.42 -34.55
CA ARG A 236 -4.51 -13.05 -33.31
C ARG A 236 -3.30 -13.89 -33.69
N SER A 237 -2.09 -13.39 -33.47
CA SER A 237 -0.93 -14.28 -33.53
C SER A 237 -1.16 -15.43 -32.54
N PRO A 238 -1.03 -16.69 -32.97
CA PRO A 238 -1.11 -17.82 -32.06
C PRO A 238 -0.09 -17.61 -30.95
N LEU A 239 -0.37 -18.08 -29.73
CA LEU A 239 0.57 -18.04 -28.60
C LEU A 239 1.96 -18.47 -29.09
N GLY A 240 2.85 -17.51 -29.38
CA GLY A 240 4.26 -17.80 -29.63
C GLY A 240 4.77 -18.57 -28.42
N ASP A 241 5.60 -19.58 -28.67
CA ASP A 241 5.88 -20.72 -27.77
C ASP A 241 6.35 -20.31 -26.35
N ASP A 242 5.39 -19.88 -25.53
CA ASP A 242 5.55 -19.42 -24.16
C ASP A 242 5.88 -20.59 -23.22
N LYS A 243 6.01 -21.81 -23.78
CA LYS A 243 6.40 -23.02 -23.05
C LYS A 243 7.78 -22.87 -22.44
N GLU A 244 8.73 -22.22 -23.12
CA GLU A 244 10.08 -22.07 -22.59
C GLU A 244 10.12 -21.09 -21.41
N HIS A 245 9.47 -19.93 -21.54
CA HIS A 245 9.30 -18.97 -20.43
C HIS A 245 8.58 -19.61 -19.24
N LYS A 246 7.47 -20.33 -19.49
CA LYS A 246 6.75 -21.09 -18.45
C LYS A 246 7.66 -22.13 -17.80
N ARG A 247 8.45 -22.87 -18.57
CA ARG A 247 9.41 -23.86 -18.04
C ARG A 247 10.48 -23.18 -17.18
N ALA A 248 11.02 -22.05 -17.61
CA ALA A 248 12.00 -21.30 -16.83
C ALA A 248 11.42 -20.80 -15.50
N VAL A 249 10.20 -20.24 -15.52
CA VAL A 249 9.48 -19.84 -14.30
C VAL A 249 9.22 -21.04 -13.39
N LEU A 250 8.74 -22.17 -13.93
CA LEU A 250 8.51 -23.40 -13.16
C LEU A 250 9.80 -23.95 -12.54
N ARG A 251 10.94 -23.89 -13.26
CA ARG A 251 12.25 -24.26 -12.71
C ARG A 251 12.66 -23.35 -11.56
N ALA A 252 12.47 -22.04 -11.69
CA ALA A 252 12.73 -21.09 -10.60
C ALA A 252 11.84 -21.38 -9.38
N LEU A 253 10.54 -21.64 -9.59
CA LEU A 253 9.62 -22.01 -8.51
C LEU A 253 10.03 -23.32 -7.81
N ALA A 254 10.59 -24.29 -8.54
CA ALA A 254 11.15 -25.50 -7.93
C ALA A 254 12.33 -25.17 -7.00
N MET A 255 13.19 -24.20 -7.37
CA MET A 255 14.33 -23.78 -6.55
C MET A 255 13.94 -23.08 -5.24
N ILE A 256 12.69 -22.60 -5.11
CA ILE A 256 12.18 -22.03 -3.85
C ILE A 256 12.07 -23.12 -2.76
N HIS A 257 11.71 -24.35 -3.15
CA HIS A 257 11.43 -25.44 -2.21
C HIS A 257 12.66 -26.29 -1.85
N ASP A 258 13.77 -26.18 -2.61
CA ASP A 258 14.98 -26.96 -2.35
C ASP A 258 15.91 -26.26 -1.35
N PRO A 259 16.12 -26.81 -0.14
CA PRO A 259 17.11 -26.30 0.82
C PRO A 259 18.54 -26.77 0.49
N THR A 260 18.72 -27.64 -0.51
CA THR A 260 19.98 -28.32 -0.79
C THR A 260 20.32 -28.28 -2.28
N SER A 261 20.83 -27.14 -2.75
CA SER A 261 21.73 -27.11 -3.90
C SER A 261 22.90 -26.18 -3.57
N SER A 262 23.81 -26.69 -2.74
CA SER A 262 25.18 -26.18 -2.73
C SER A 262 25.75 -26.35 -4.13
N PRO A 263 26.41 -25.34 -4.72
CA PRO A 263 27.25 -25.59 -5.88
C PRO A 263 28.49 -26.34 -5.38
N MET A 264 28.56 -27.66 -5.65
CA MET A 264 29.86 -28.22 -6.01
C MET A 264 30.20 -27.58 -7.35
N TRP A 265 31.20 -26.70 -7.40
CA TRP A 265 32.32 -26.57 -8.37
C TRP A 265 33.16 -25.39 -7.87
#